data_AF-A0A5U8JMK0-F1
#
_entry.id   AF-A0A5U8JMK0-F1
#
_cell.length_a   1.000
_cell.length_b   1.000
_cell.length_c   1.000
_cell.angle_alpha   90.00
_cell.angle_beta   90.00
_cell.angle_gamma   90.00
#
_symmetry.space_group_name_H-M   'P 1'
#
loop_
_entity.id
_entity.type
_entity.pdbx_description
1 polymer ?
#
loop_
_entity_poly.entity_id
_entity_poly.type
_entity_poly.pdbx_seq_one_letter_code
_entity_poly.pdbx_strand_id
1 'polypeptide(L)'
;MESHSLTLDEACAFLKISRPTATNWIRTGRLQATRKDPTKPKSPYLTTRQACIAALNSPLHTVDVSAGDAFKEGNKCQSSVEVKYGTPRTRSRAGSELRNLLGQRTSGKLRSCTTKERLNSGE
;
A
#
# COMPACT_ATOMS: atom_id res chain seq x y z
N MET A 1 11.85 -0.33 -35.52
CA MET A 1 11.35 0.18 -34.23
C MET A 1 11.99 1.54 -34.03
N GLU A 2 11.21 2.61 -33.95
CA GLU A 2 11.78 3.95 -33.92
C GLU A 2 12.40 4.25 -32.55
N SER A 3 13.73 4.31 -32.51
CA SER A 3 14.53 4.63 -31.34
C SER A 3 14.49 6.14 -31.05
N HIS A 4 13.30 6.71 -30.90
CA HIS A 4 13.15 8.11 -30.50
C HIS A 4 13.56 8.25 -29.03
N SER A 5 14.80 8.70 -28.84
CA SER A 5 15.29 9.16 -27.54
C SER A 5 14.62 10.49 -27.21
N LEU A 6 13.86 10.49 -26.13
CA LEU A 6 13.14 11.64 -25.60
C LEU A 6 13.94 12.20 -24.44
N THR A 7 14.03 13.53 -24.41
CA THR A 7 14.46 14.25 -23.22
C THR A 7 13.44 14.06 -22.09
N LEU A 8 13.87 14.31 -20.85
CA LEU A 8 12.98 14.22 -19.70
C LEU A 8 11.77 15.17 -19.84
N ASP A 9 11.96 16.35 -20.45
CA ASP A 9 10.87 17.31 -20.65
C ASP A 9 9.79 16.81 -21.61
N GLU A 10 10.20 16.20 -22.72
CA GLU A 10 9.28 15.57 -23.67
C GLU A 10 8.57 14.36 -23.05
N ALA A 11 9.28 13.58 -22.23
CA ALA A 11 8.67 12.48 -21.47
C ALA A 11 7.63 12.99 -20.46
N CYS A 12 7.91 14.13 -19.80
CA CYS A 12 6.94 14.81 -18.92
C CYS A 12 5.70 15.25 -19.68
N ALA A 13 5.87 15.84 -20.87
CA ALA A 13 4.74 16.23 -21.73
C ALA A 13 3.92 15.01 -22.18
N PHE A 14 4.59 13.91 -22.54
CA PHE A 14 3.94 12.66 -22.96
C PHE A 14 3.14 12.01 -21.82
N LEU A 15 3.73 11.93 -20.63
CA LEU A 15 3.11 11.32 -19.45
C LEU A 15 2.15 12.27 -18.71
N LYS A 16 2.15 13.56 -19.06
CA LYS A 16 1.41 14.63 -18.37
C LYS A 16 1.73 14.70 -16.86
N ILE A 17 3.01 14.56 -16.52
CA ILE A 17 3.50 14.63 -15.13
C ILE A 17 4.53 15.75 -14.97
N SER A 18 4.71 16.21 -13.73
CA SER A 18 5.74 17.21 -13.43
C SER A 18 7.15 16.61 -13.46
N ARG A 19 8.15 17.46 -13.73
CA ARG A 19 9.57 17.12 -13.72
C ARG A 19 10.06 16.43 -12.42
N PRO A 20 9.70 16.88 -11.20
CA PRO A 20 10.10 16.17 -9.99
C PRO A 20 9.47 14.78 -9.88
N THR A 21 8.23 14.60 -10.35
CA THR A 21 7.57 13.28 -10.38
C THR A 21 8.27 12.33 -11.34
N ALA A 22 8.63 12.79 -12.55
CA ALA A 22 9.40 11.98 -13.50
C ALA A 22 10.77 11.58 -12.92
N THR A 23 11.45 12.50 -12.22
CA THR A 23 12.73 12.21 -11.55
C THR A 23 12.56 11.15 -10.45
N ASN A 24 11.48 11.23 -9.68
CA ASN A 24 11.17 10.22 -8.67
C ASN A 24 10.88 8.85 -9.32
N TRP A 25 10.15 8.80 -10.44
CA TRP A 25 9.90 7.56 -11.16
C TRP A 25 11.19 6.90 -11.65
N ILE A 26 12.14 7.69 -12.16
CA ILE A 26 13.48 7.20 -12.52
C ILE A 26 14.21 6.65 -11.29
N ARG A 27 14.20 7.38 -10.17
CA ARG A 27 14.85 6.96 -8.92
C ARG A 27 14.27 5.68 -8.34
N THR A 28 12.95 5.51 -8.43
CA THR A 28 12.23 4.31 -7.96
C THR A 28 12.32 3.13 -8.93
N GLY A 29 12.90 3.31 -10.12
CA GLY A 29 13.00 2.27 -11.16
C GLY A 29 11.71 2.05 -11.96
N ARG A 30 10.66 2.84 -11.71
CA ARG A 30 9.39 2.79 -12.46
C ARG A 30 9.54 3.25 -13.91
N LEU A 31 10.42 4.24 -14.16
CA LEU A 31 10.70 4.74 -15.50
C LEU A 31 12.16 4.44 -15.86
N GLN A 32 12.37 3.66 -16.91
CA GLN A 32 13.71 3.37 -17.42
C GLN A 32 14.27 4.61 -18.13
N ALA A 33 15.39 5.11 -17.61
CA ALA A 33 16.10 6.25 -18.16
C ALA A 33 17.61 5.99 -18.16
N THR A 34 18.27 6.48 -19.20
CA THR A 34 19.72 6.50 -19.28
C THR A 34 20.22 7.93 -19.13
N ARG A 35 21.49 8.07 -18.79
CA ARG A 35 22.18 9.37 -18.77
C ARG A 35 22.81 9.59 -20.14
N LYS A 36 22.73 10.82 -20.67
CA LYS A 36 23.40 11.18 -21.93
C LYS A 36 24.90 10.91 -21.87
N ASP A 37 25.54 11.36 -20.79
CA ASP A 37 26.95 11.10 -20.50
C ASP A 37 27.04 10.27 -19.21
N PRO A 38 27.36 8.97 -19.25
CA PRO A 38 27.44 8.14 -18.05
C PRO A 38 28.60 8.55 -17.12
N THR A 39 29.60 9.26 -17.64
CA THR A 39 30.75 9.76 -16.89
C THR A 39 30.44 10.99 -16.04
N LYS A 40 29.36 11.73 -16.34
CA LYS A 40 28.99 12.96 -15.65
C LYS A 40 27.77 12.73 -14.75
N PRO A 41 27.91 12.84 -13.41
CA PRO A 41 26.81 12.58 -12.48
C PRO A 41 25.68 13.63 -12.53
N LYS A 42 25.84 14.74 -13.24
CA LYS A 42 24.80 15.76 -13.45
C LYS A 42 24.29 15.85 -14.90
N SER A 43 24.62 14.87 -15.74
CA SER A 43 24.10 14.83 -17.12
C SER A 43 22.58 14.71 -17.13
N PRO A 44 21.88 15.29 -18.14
CA PRO A 44 20.45 15.12 -18.29
C PRO A 44 20.07 13.64 -18.54
N TYR A 45 18.85 13.29 -18.13
CA TYR A 45 18.26 11.99 -18.40
C TYR A 45 17.65 11.95 -19.81
N LEU A 46 17.82 10.80 -20.45
CA LEU A 46 17.19 10.42 -21.70
C LEU A 46 16.32 9.19 -21.45
N THR A 47 15.14 9.18 -22.07
CA THR A 47 14.16 8.10 -21.95
C THR A 47 13.71 7.70 -23.34
N THR A 48 13.14 6.50 -23.48
CA THR A 48 12.53 6.09 -24.74
C THR A 48 11.01 6.18 -24.63
N ARG A 49 10.34 6.40 -25.76
CA ARG A 49 8.86 6.37 -25.81
C ARG A 49 8.32 5.04 -25.28
N GLN A 50 8.99 3.93 -25.59
CA GLN A 50 8.63 2.60 -25.11
C GLN A 50 8.74 2.47 -23.59
N ALA A 51 9.78 3.05 -22.97
CA ALA A 51 9.91 3.07 -21.51
C ALA A 51 8.76 3.83 -20.84
N CYS A 52 8.28 4.91 -21.46
CA CYS A 52 7.11 5.65 -20.96
C CYS A 52 5.84 4.79 -21.02
N ILE A 53 5.62 4.08 -22.13
CA ILE A 53 4.47 3.16 -22.28
C ILE A 53 4.57 2.00 -21.27
N ALA A 54 5.75 1.42 -21.09
CA ALA A 54 5.96 0.36 -20.11
C ALA A 54 5.71 0.83 -18.67
N ALA A 55 6.11 2.07 -18.34
CA ALA A 55 5.86 2.66 -17.02
C ALA A 55 4.36 2.88 -16.74
N LEU A 56 3.56 3.13 -17.78
CA LEU A 56 2.10 3.21 -17.70
C LEU A 56 1.46 1.83 -17.55
N ASN A 57 1.99 0.82 -18.24
CA ASN A 57 1.42 -0.54 -18.22
C ASN A 57 1.97 -1.42 -17.08
N SER A 58 2.79 -0.87 -16.18
CA SER A 58 3.45 -1.63 -15.12
C SER A 58 2.45 -2.11 -14.05
N PRO A 59 2.18 -3.42 -13.93
CA PRO A 59 1.12 -3.95 -13.05
C PRO A 59 1.30 -3.59 -11.57
N LEU A 60 2.55 -3.42 -11.13
CA LEU A 60 2.90 -3.01 -9.76
C LEU A 60 2.36 -1.63 -9.38
N HIS A 61 2.09 -0.77 -10.37
CA HIS A 61 1.66 0.61 -10.16
C HIS A 61 0.30 0.92 -10.81
N THR A 62 -0.28 -0.03 -11.54
CA THR A 62 -1.61 0.00 -12.15
C THR A 62 -2.40 -1.22 -11.72
N VAL A 63 -2.47 -1.46 -10.42
CA VAL A 63 -3.45 -2.40 -9.89
C VAL A 63 -4.82 -1.82 -10.22
N ASP A 64 -5.68 -2.60 -10.86
CA ASP A 64 -7.10 -2.28 -11.01
C ASP A 64 -7.69 -2.16 -9.60
N VAL A 65 -7.68 -0.93 -9.08
CA VAL A 65 -8.49 -0.58 -7.93
C VAL A 65 -9.90 -0.63 -8.46
N SER A 66 -10.74 -1.52 -7.94
CA SER A 66 -12.18 -1.53 -8.21
C SER A 66 -12.79 -0.25 -7.64
N ALA A 67 -12.57 0.85 -8.35
CA ALA A 67 -13.02 2.19 -8.04
C ALA A 67 -14.36 2.41 -8.75
N GLY A 68 -15.42 1.71 -8.31
CA GLY A 68 -16.79 2.07 -8.67
C GLY A 68 -17.73 0.97 -9.19
N ASP A 69 -17.26 -0.23 -9.54
CA ASP A 69 -18.16 -1.28 -10.10
C ASP A 69 -18.68 -2.28 -9.06
N ALA A 70 -18.54 -1.96 -7.77
CA ALA A 70 -19.20 -2.69 -6.69
C ALA A 70 -20.64 -2.21 -6.42
N PHE A 71 -21.23 -1.38 -7.29
CA PHE A 71 -22.69 -1.22 -7.35
C PHE A 71 -23.34 -2.33 -8.19
N LYS A 72 -22.91 -3.58 -7.99
CA LYS A 72 -23.78 -4.72 -8.28
C LYS A 72 -24.80 -4.77 -7.15
N GLU A 73 -25.92 -4.10 -7.41
CA GLU A 73 -27.21 -4.21 -6.73
C GLU A 73 -27.42 -5.62 -6.18
N GLY A 74 -27.21 -5.80 -4.86
CA GLY A 74 -27.31 -7.11 -4.23
C GLY A 74 -26.77 -7.18 -2.81
N ASN A 75 -25.74 -6.41 -2.47
CA ASN A 75 -25.26 -6.35 -1.09
C ASN A 75 -26.03 -5.28 -0.32
N LYS A 76 -27.23 -5.65 0.15
CA LYS A 76 -27.90 -4.92 1.25
C LYS A 76 -26.87 -4.72 2.37
N CYS A 77 -26.62 -3.48 2.74
CA CYS A 77 -25.80 -3.13 3.88
C CYS A 77 -26.22 -3.98 5.09
N GLN A 78 -25.33 -4.83 5.61
CA GLN A 78 -25.63 -5.66 6.78
C GLN A 78 -25.75 -4.85 8.09
N SER A 79 -25.70 -3.52 8.03
CA SER A 79 -25.92 -2.64 9.18
C SER A 79 -27.40 -2.22 9.27
N SER A 80 -28.29 -3.17 9.46
CA SER A 80 -29.66 -2.90 9.94
C SER A 80 -29.83 -3.49 11.34
N VAL A 81 -29.01 -3.04 12.28
CA VAL A 81 -29.33 -3.19 13.70
C VAL A 81 -29.17 -1.80 14.28
N GLU A 82 -30.30 -1.12 14.48
CA GLU A 82 -30.37 0.12 15.25
C GLU A 82 -29.78 -0.16 16.64
N VAL A 83 -28.55 0.29 16.85
CA VAL A 83 -27.94 0.32 18.18
C VAL A 83 -28.73 1.35 18.97
N LYS A 84 -29.59 0.88 19.87
CA LYS A 84 -30.25 1.72 20.88
C LYS A 84 -29.17 2.56 21.58
N TYR A 85 -29.24 3.87 21.41
CA TYR A 85 -28.43 4.81 22.18
C TYR A 85 -28.70 4.60 23.67
N GLY A 86 -27.65 4.31 24.46
CA GLY A 86 -27.77 4.30 25.92
C GLY A 86 -27.12 3.15 26.69
N THR A 87 -26.02 2.55 26.26
CA THR A 87 -25.19 1.74 27.19
C THR A 87 -23.69 1.91 26.94
N PRO A 88 -22.96 2.60 27.83
CA PRO A 88 -21.52 2.79 27.69
C PRO A 88 -20.77 1.56 28.23
N ARG A 89 -20.83 0.40 27.56
CA ARG A 89 -20.01 -0.75 27.99
C ARG A 89 -19.72 -1.87 26.99
N THR A 90 -19.32 -1.57 25.75
CA THR A 90 -18.79 -2.63 24.85
C THR A 90 -17.40 -2.35 24.27
N ARG A 91 -16.88 -1.11 24.33
CA ARG A 91 -15.51 -0.83 23.84
C ARG A 91 -14.37 -1.30 24.76
N SER A 92 -14.62 -1.47 26.07
CA SER A 92 -13.54 -1.77 27.02
C SER A 92 -13.15 -3.24 27.13
N ARG A 93 -14.02 -4.19 26.70
CA ARG A 93 -13.69 -5.63 26.78
C ARG A 93 -12.61 -6.04 25.77
N ALA A 94 -12.80 -5.70 24.50
CA ALA A 94 -11.86 -6.05 23.43
C ALA A 94 -10.44 -5.50 23.68
N GLY A 95 -10.32 -4.25 24.16
CA GLY A 95 -9.03 -3.66 24.50
C GLY A 95 -8.34 -4.32 25.70
N SER A 96 -9.11 -4.77 26.70
CA SER A 96 -8.56 -5.48 27.86
C SER A 96 -8.13 -6.91 27.51
N GLU A 97 -8.85 -7.59 26.62
CA GLU A 97 -8.53 -8.93 26.14
C GLU A 97 -7.25 -8.93 25.29
N LEU A 98 -7.13 -7.99 24.33
CA LEU A 98 -5.90 -7.81 23.54
C LEU A 98 -4.69 -7.49 24.43
N ARG A 99 -4.85 -6.63 25.44
CA ARG A 99 -3.79 -6.32 26.40
C ARG A 99 -3.37 -7.55 27.21
N ASN A 100 -4.31 -8.43 27.56
CA ASN A 100 -4.00 -9.68 28.27
C ASN A 100 -3.26 -10.69 27.39
N LEU A 101 -3.57 -10.75 26.08
CA LEU A 101 -2.89 -11.65 25.13
C LEU A 101 -1.48 -11.16 24.77
N LEU A 102 -1.29 -9.85 24.61
CA LEU A 102 -0.03 -9.25 24.16
C LEU A 102 0.91 -8.83 25.30
N GLY A 103 0.40 -8.68 26.52
CA GLY A 103 1.21 -8.30 27.67
C GLY A 103 2.16 -9.41 28.09
N GLN A 104 3.45 -9.09 28.30
CA GLN A 104 4.39 -10.02 28.93
C GLN A 104 3.90 -10.40 30.33
N ARG A 105 3.90 -11.71 30.63
CA ARG A 105 3.53 -12.24 31.95
C ARG A 105 4.52 -11.75 33.00
N THR A 106 4.13 -10.75 33.78
CA THR A 106 4.84 -10.40 35.01
C THR A 106 4.42 -11.37 36.12
N SER A 107 5.39 -11.85 36.90
CA SER A 107 5.28 -12.95 37.87
C SER A 107 4.25 -12.75 38.99
N GLY A 108 3.66 -11.57 39.11
CA GLY A 108 2.66 -11.22 40.14
C GLY A 108 1.19 -11.42 39.76
N LYS A 109 0.86 -11.86 38.53
CA LYS A 109 -0.55 -12.03 38.12
C LYS A 109 -1.08 -13.42 38.52
N LEU A 110 -2.00 -13.45 39.49
CA LEU A 110 -2.66 -14.67 39.96
C LEU A 110 -3.40 -15.38 38.80
N ARG A 111 -3.22 -16.70 38.68
CA ARG A 111 -3.91 -17.53 37.70
C ARG A 111 -5.38 -17.65 38.08
N SER A 112 -6.29 -17.27 37.18
CA SER A 112 -7.72 -17.52 37.36
C SER A 112 -8.00 -19.02 37.32
N CYS A 113 -8.63 -19.56 38.35
CA CYS A 113 -8.93 -20.99 38.52
C CYS A 113 -10.02 -21.55 37.58
N THR A 114 -10.66 -20.69 36.76
CA THR A 114 -11.77 -21.05 35.88
C THR A 114 -11.36 -21.34 34.43
N THR A 115 -10.14 -21.02 34.02
CA THR A 115 -9.63 -21.28 32.67
C THR A 115 -8.51 -22.30 32.72
N LYS A 116 -8.79 -23.54 32.31
CA LYS A 116 -7.74 -24.55 32.08
C LYS A 116 -6.94 -24.11 30.85
N GLU A 117 -5.79 -23.48 31.09
CA GLU A 117 -4.81 -23.19 30.04
C GLU A 117 -4.25 -24.53 29.54
N ARG A 118 -4.55 -24.89 28.29
CA ARG A 118 -3.87 -26.00 27.62
C ARG A 118 -2.47 -25.50 27.25
N LEU A 119 -1.47 -25.98 27.97
CA LEU A 119 -0.07 -25.81 27.57
C LEU A 119 0.12 -26.58 26.25
N ASN A 120 0.36 -25.85 25.15
CA ASN A 120 0.96 -26.46 23.97
C ASN A 120 2.43 -26.74 24.32
N SER A 121 2.70 -27.94 24.82
CA SER A 121 4.03 -28.53 24.73
C SER A 121 4.30 -28.80 23.26
N GLY A 122 5.21 -28.02 22.67
CA GLY A 122 5.76 -28.33 21.36
C GLY A 122 6.62 -29.58 21.48
N GLU A 123 6.21 -30.62 20.75
CA GLU A 123 7.11 -31.63 20.17
C GLU A 123 7.16 -31.39 18.66
#